data_AF-C9WPI7-F1
#
_entry.id   AF-C9WPI7-F1
#
_cell.length_a   1.000
_cell.length_b   1.000
_cell.length_c   1.000
_cell.angle_alpha   90.00
_cell.angle_beta   90.00
_cell.angle_gamma   90.00
#
_symmetry.space_group_name_H-M   'P 1'
#
loop_
_entity.id
_entity.type
_entity.pdbx_description
1 polymer ?
#
loop_
_entity_poly.entity_id
_entity_poly.type
_entity_poly.pdbx_seq_one_letter_code
_entity_poly.pdbx_strand_id
1 'polypeptide(L)'
;YRYGANIGYYGLSYAMTMVVTSEIFLPVFYRLAITSTYEYLELRFSRATRLLGTVLFIAQTILYTGVVIYTPALALNQVTGMDLWGAVISTGVVCTFYCTMGGLRAVVWTDVFQLGVMVAGFLSVIIRSVVVQGGIL
;
A
#
# COMPACT_ATOMS: atom_id res chain seq x y z
N TYR A 1 -1.01 -2.39 -21.16
CA TYR A 1 -1.77 -3.48 -21.81
C TYR A 1 -0.99 -4.76 -22.12
N ARG A 2 0.34 -4.87 -21.88
CA ARG A 2 1.13 -6.04 -22.36
C ARG A 2 0.97 -7.35 -21.55
N TYR A 3 0.33 -7.31 -20.38
CA TYR A 3 0.13 -8.49 -19.49
C TYR A 3 -1.34 -8.81 -19.16
N GLY A 4 -2.31 -8.15 -19.82
CA GLY A 4 -3.74 -8.50 -19.82
C GLY A 4 -4.32 -9.01 -18.49
N ALA A 5 -5.01 -10.15 -18.55
CA ALA A 5 -5.64 -10.81 -17.41
C ALA A 5 -4.66 -11.49 -16.44
N ASN A 6 -3.38 -11.67 -16.82
CA ASN A 6 -2.42 -12.39 -15.98
C ASN A 6 -2.10 -11.65 -14.67
N ILE A 7 -2.25 -10.33 -14.65
CA ILE A 7 -2.11 -9.53 -13.43
C ILE A 7 -3.18 -9.89 -12.39
N GLY A 8 -4.37 -10.33 -12.83
CA GLY A 8 -5.46 -10.75 -11.95
C GLY A 8 -5.11 -11.97 -11.09
N TYR A 9 -4.27 -12.89 -11.61
CA TYR A 9 -3.81 -14.04 -10.83
C TYR A 9 -2.98 -13.64 -9.61
N TYR A 10 -2.20 -12.55 -9.70
CA TYR A 10 -1.48 -12.04 -8.54
C TYR A 10 -2.44 -11.60 -7.42
N GLY A 11 -3.55 -10.94 -7.78
CA GLY A 11 -4.58 -10.55 -6.81
C GLY A 11 -5.17 -11.74 -6.06
N LEU A 12 -5.50 -12.81 -6.79
CA LEU A 12 -6.01 -14.05 -6.19
C LEU A 12 -4.98 -14.73 -5.29
N SER A 13 -3.71 -14.81 -5.73
CA SER A 13 -2.65 -15.39 -4.90
C SER A 13 -2.42 -14.58 -3.63
N TYR A 14 -2.43 -13.25 -3.71
CA TYR A 14 -2.28 -12.38 -2.55
C TYR A 14 -3.43 -12.56 -1.54
N ALA A 15 -4.66 -12.67 -2.01
CA ALA A 15 -5.80 -12.94 -1.15
C ALA A 15 -5.65 -14.27 -0.39
N MET A 16 -5.24 -15.34 -1.07
CA MET A 16 -4.99 -16.63 -0.43
C MET A 16 -3.85 -16.56 0.59
N THR A 17 -2.72 -15.93 0.24
CA THR A 17 -1.59 -15.76 1.16
C THR A 17 -2.01 -14.96 2.39
N MET A 18 -2.80 -13.90 2.22
CA MET A 18 -3.24 -13.05 3.33
C MET A 18 -4.12 -13.82 4.32
N VAL A 19 -5.04 -14.66 3.83
CA VAL A 19 -5.88 -15.53 4.68
C VAL A 19 -5.01 -16.50 5.47
N VAL A 20 -4.12 -17.23 4.80
CA VAL A 20 -3.22 -18.21 5.43
C VAL A 20 -2.32 -17.54 6.47
N THR A 21 -1.75 -16.38 6.14
CA THR A 21 -0.90 -15.64 7.06
C THR A 21 -1.69 -15.16 8.28
N SER A 22 -2.92 -14.67 8.10
CA SER A 22 -3.77 -14.23 9.21
C SER A 22 -4.14 -15.36 10.16
N GLU A 23 -4.49 -16.54 9.67
CA GLU A 23 -4.91 -17.65 10.54
C GLU A 23 -3.73 -18.29 11.27
N ILE A 24 -2.55 -18.35 10.64
CA ILE A 24 -1.39 -19.04 11.23
C ILE A 24 -0.55 -18.11 12.10
N PHE A 25 -0.24 -16.90 11.63
CA PHE A 25 0.72 -16.03 12.30
C PHE A 25 0.07 -15.11 13.33
N LEU A 26 -1.17 -14.65 13.11
CA LEU A 26 -1.88 -13.79 14.06
C LEU A 26 -2.05 -14.44 15.45
N PRO A 27 -2.48 -15.71 15.60
CA PRO A 27 -2.61 -16.31 16.93
C PRO A 27 -1.26 -16.49 17.62
N VAL A 28 -0.17 -16.69 16.87
CA VAL A 28 1.18 -16.80 17.42
C VAL A 28 1.62 -15.45 17.98
N PHE A 29 1.50 -14.36 17.21
CA PHE A 29 1.89 -13.04 17.69
C PHE A 29 1.03 -12.55 18.86
N TYR A 30 -0.28 -12.83 18.82
CA TYR A 30 -1.19 -12.43 19.90
C TYR A 30 -0.89 -13.17 21.21
N ARG A 31 -0.54 -14.46 21.15
CA ARG A 31 -0.16 -15.25 22.33
C ARG A 31 1.15 -14.78 22.96
N LEU A 32 2.09 -14.29 22.17
CA LEU A 32 3.38 -13.79 22.67
C LEU A 32 3.30 -12.31 23.09
N ALA A 33 2.13 -11.65 22.96
CA ALA A 33 1.89 -10.25 23.34
C ALA A 33 2.92 -9.25 22.77
N ILE A 34 3.41 -9.54 21.56
CA ILE A 34 4.49 -8.80 20.91
C ILE A 34 3.91 -7.62 20.15
N THR A 35 4.53 -6.44 20.27
CA THR A 35 4.07 -5.24 19.55
C THR A 35 4.66 -5.11 18.15
N SER A 36 5.82 -5.73 17.92
CA SER A 36 6.54 -5.69 16.64
C SER A 36 7.00 -7.08 16.21
N THR A 37 6.86 -7.42 14.93
CA THR A 37 7.35 -8.69 14.37
C THR A 37 8.87 -8.88 14.60
N TYR A 38 9.65 -7.80 14.72
CA TYR A 38 11.10 -7.88 14.99
C TYR A 38 11.43 -8.26 16.43
N GLU A 39 10.53 -8.04 17.37
CA GLU A 39 10.71 -8.47 18.76
C GLU A 39 10.60 -10.01 18.87
N TYR A 40 9.85 -10.65 17.98
CA TYR A 40 9.91 -12.11 17.81
C TYR A 40 11.30 -12.61 17.38
N LEU A 41 11.97 -11.89 16.47
CA LEU A 41 13.34 -12.22 16.02
C LEU A 41 14.36 -12.10 17.16
N GLU A 42 14.16 -11.16 18.09
CA GLU A 42 14.99 -11.03 19.28
C GLU A 42 14.81 -12.20 20.25
N LEU A 43 13.56 -12.58 20.53
CA LEU A 43 13.23 -13.71 21.40
C LEU A 43 13.80 -15.03 20.89
N ARG A 44 13.89 -15.20 19.55
CA ARG A 44 14.37 -16.43 18.93
C ARG A 44 15.88 -16.48 18.69
N PHE A 45 16.51 -15.35 18.35
CA PHE A 45 17.91 -15.33 17.91
C PHE A 45 18.78 -14.47 18.82
N SER A 46 18.68 -13.13 18.70
CA SER A 46 19.44 -12.17 19.51
C SER A 46 19.03 -10.73 19.20
N ARG A 47 19.47 -9.78 20.05
CA ARG A 47 19.29 -8.34 19.85
C ARG A 47 19.96 -7.80 18.58
N ALA A 48 21.07 -8.41 18.15
CA ALA A 48 21.77 -8.04 16.92
C ALA A 48 20.91 -8.33 15.68
N THR A 49 20.24 -9.48 15.65
CA THR A 49 19.32 -9.87 14.57
C THR A 49 18.11 -8.93 14.49
N ARG A 50 17.57 -8.49 15.63
CA ARG A 50 16.50 -7.48 15.68
C ARG A 50 16.96 -6.19 15.01
N LEU A 51 18.13 -5.68 15.40
CA LEU A 51 18.63 -4.39 14.92
C LEU A 51 18.91 -4.42 13.41
N LEU A 52 19.54 -5.48 12.91
CA LEU A 52 19.74 -5.69 11.48
C LEU A 52 18.41 -5.78 10.71
N GLY A 53 17.46 -6.56 11.21
CA GLY A 53 16.14 -6.71 10.59
C GLY A 53 15.36 -5.40 10.51
N THR A 54 15.35 -4.63 11.61
CA THR A 54 14.68 -3.33 11.65
C THR A 54 15.35 -2.32 10.72
N VAL A 55 16.68 -2.25 10.68
CA VAL A 55 17.41 -1.32 9.78
C VAL A 55 17.16 -1.65 8.32
N LEU A 56 17.23 -2.93 7.94
CA LEU A 56 16.94 -3.38 6.57
C LEU A 56 15.49 -3.06 6.18
N PHE A 57 14.54 -3.27 7.09
CA PHE A 57 13.15 -2.93 6.84
C PHE A 57 12.91 -1.44 6.67
N ILE A 58 13.51 -0.60 7.51
CA ILE A 58 13.41 0.86 7.38
C ILE A 58 14.00 1.30 6.03
N ALA A 59 15.17 0.79 5.66
CA ALA A 59 15.80 1.10 4.37
C ALA A 59 14.93 0.68 3.19
N GLN A 60 14.39 -0.55 3.20
CA GLN A 60 13.47 -1.03 2.18
C GLN A 60 12.20 -0.16 2.12
N THR A 61 11.64 0.20 3.28
CA THR A 61 10.41 0.99 3.38
C THR A 61 10.61 2.38 2.79
N ILE A 62 11.73 3.05 3.06
CA ILE A 62 12.05 4.38 2.51
C ILE A 62 12.14 4.32 0.97
N LEU A 63 12.83 3.31 0.44
CA LEU A 63 12.95 3.14 -1.01
C LEU A 63 11.59 2.86 -1.66
N TYR A 64 10.80 1.98 -1.03
CA TYR A 64 9.48 1.62 -1.54
C TYR A 64 8.49 2.80 -1.49
N THR A 65 8.41 3.53 -0.38
CA THR A 65 7.49 4.67 -0.25
C THR A 65 7.85 5.79 -1.21
N GLY A 66 9.13 6.02 -1.51
CA GLY A 66 9.56 6.95 -2.55
C GLY A 66 8.99 6.62 -3.94
N VAL A 67 9.03 5.34 -4.33
CA VAL A 67 8.44 4.86 -5.59
C VAL A 67 6.91 4.98 -5.57
N VAL A 68 6.29 4.68 -4.42
CA VAL A 68 4.83 4.77 -4.26
C VAL A 68 4.34 6.22 -4.41
N ILE A 69 5.02 7.21 -3.82
CA ILE A 69 4.64 8.64 -3.92
C ILE A 69 4.81 9.18 -5.35
N TYR A 70 5.76 8.64 -6.11
CA TYR A 70 5.97 9.05 -7.50
C TYR A 70 4.74 8.77 -8.39
N THR A 71 4.02 7.67 -8.16
CA THR A 71 2.87 7.26 -8.97
C THR A 71 1.71 8.27 -8.95
N PRO A 72 1.18 8.70 -7.78
CA PRO A 72 0.14 9.72 -7.72
C PRO A 72 0.67 11.11 -8.13
N ALA A 73 1.95 11.43 -7.89
CA ALA A 73 2.53 12.68 -8.37
C ALA A 73 2.57 12.76 -9.90
N LEU A 74 2.92 11.66 -10.57
CA LEU A 74 2.86 11.55 -12.03
C LEU A 74 1.42 11.68 -12.54
N ALA A 75 0.46 11.01 -11.90
CA ALA A 75 -0.95 11.16 -12.25
C ALA A 75 -1.44 12.61 -12.07
N LEU A 76 -1.03 13.28 -10.99
CA LEU A 76 -1.37 14.68 -10.74
C LEU A 76 -0.76 15.61 -11.79
N ASN A 77 0.52 15.41 -12.14
CA ASN A 77 1.21 16.13 -13.22
C ASN A 77 0.45 16.01 -14.56
N GLN A 78 -0.03 14.80 -14.92
CA GLN A 78 -0.78 14.58 -16.16
C GLN A 78 -2.14 15.27 -16.20
N VAL A 79 -2.83 15.39 -15.06
CA VAL A 79 -4.18 15.99 -15.00
C VAL A 79 -4.13 17.51 -14.83
N THR A 80 -3.16 18.03 -14.06
CA THR A 80 -3.07 19.47 -13.73
C THR A 80 -2.07 20.23 -14.59
N GLY A 81 -1.13 19.56 -15.25
CA GLY A 81 -0.04 20.20 -16.00
C GLY A 81 1.03 20.87 -15.13
N MET A 82 0.98 20.72 -13.80
CA MET A 82 2.00 21.23 -12.88
C MET A 82 3.34 20.50 -13.05
N ASP A 83 4.47 21.16 -12.78
CA ASP A 83 5.78 20.51 -12.79
C ASP A 83 5.84 19.29 -11.85
N LEU A 84 6.54 18.24 -12.30
CA LEU A 84 6.59 16.95 -11.62
C LEU A 84 7.17 17.07 -10.20
N TRP A 85 8.20 17.89 -10.02
CA TRP A 85 8.80 18.13 -8.70
C TRP A 85 7.82 18.83 -7.75
N GLY A 86 7.04 19.78 -8.27
CA GLY A 86 5.96 20.43 -7.50
C GLY A 86 4.90 19.44 -7.04
N ALA A 87 4.49 18.52 -7.92
CA ALA A 87 3.50 17.49 -7.61
C ALA A 87 4.02 16.46 -6.58
N VAL A 88 5.29 16.08 -6.64
CA VAL A 88 5.92 15.16 -5.66
C VAL A 88 5.98 15.81 -4.29
N ILE A 89 6.42 17.08 -4.20
CA ILE A 89 6.52 17.78 -2.93
C ILE A 89 5.12 17.99 -2.33
N SER A 90 4.13 18.42 -3.11
CA SER A 90 2.78 18.66 -2.61
C SER A 90 2.14 17.38 -2.07
N THR A 91 2.21 16.27 -2.82
CA THR A 91 1.66 14.99 -2.39
C THR A 91 2.38 14.43 -1.17
N GLY A 92 3.71 14.53 -1.09
CA GLY A 92 4.48 14.13 0.08
C GLY A 92 4.15 14.94 1.34
N VAL A 93 4.00 16.26 1.22
CA VAL A 93 3.66 17.14 2.35
C VAL A 93 2.26 16.82 2.88
N VAL A 94 1.26 16.73 2.00
CA VAL A 94 -0.11 16.35 2.39
C VAL A 94 -0.11 14.98 3.06
N CYS A 95 0.62 14.02 2.49
CA CYS A 95 0.74 12.67 3.03
C CYS A 95 1.32 12.65 4.44
N THR A 96 2.44 13.34 4.63
CA THR A 96 3.11 13.43 5.94
C THR A 96 2.23 14.11 6.97
N PHE A 97 1.52 15.18 6.57
CA PHE A 97 0.68 15.96 7.47
C PHE A 97 -0.50 15.14 8.01
N TYR A 98 -1.24 14.43 7.15
CA TYR A 98 -2.35 13.60 7.64
C TYR A 98 -1.85 12.39 8.44
N CYS A 99 -0.72 11.79 8.06
CA CYS A 99 -0.13 10.65 8.79
C CYS A 99 0.29 11.03 10.22
N THR A 100 0.88 12.22 10.37
CA THR A 100 1.40 12.70 11.68
C THR A 100 0.27 13.12 12.63
N MET A 101 -0.78 13.78 12.12
CA MET A 101 -1.90 14.20 12.97
C MET A 101 -2.80 13.04 13.41
N GLY A 102 -2.94 12.02 12.57
CA GLY A 102 -3.98 11.01 12.75
C GLY A 102 -3.61 9.83 13.66
N GLY A 103 -2.33 9.47 13.74
CA GLY A 103 -1.90 8.21 14.37
C GLY A 103 -2.47 6.96 13.67
N LEU A 104 -2.17 5.77 14.21
CA LEU A 104 -2.53 4.50 13.57
C LEU A 104 -4.04 4.34 13.31
N ARG A 105 -4.89 4.80 14.24
CA ARG A 105 -6.36 4.68 14.10
C ARG A 105 -6.91 5.52 12.96
N ALA A 106 -6.47 6.77 12.83
CA ALA A 106 -6.96 7.62 11.76
C ALA A 106 -6.42 7.17 10.40
N VAL A 107 -5.16 6.70 10.34
CA VAL A 107 -4.57 6.15 9.12
C VAL A 107 -5.42 4.99 8.58
N VAL A 108 -5.86 4.07 9.45
CA VAL A 108 -6.76 2.97 9.05
C VAL A 108 -8.09 3.50 8.51
N TRP A 109 -8.70 4.51 9.14
CA TRP A 109 -9.93 5.11 8.64
C TRP A 109 -9.75 5.80 7.27
N THR A 110 -8.63 6.50 7.07
CA THR A 110 -8.33 7.10 5.76
C THR A 110 -8.08 6.04 4.68
N ASP A 111 -7.48 4.91 5.03
CA ASP A 111 -7.25 3.80 4.09
C ASP A 111 -8.57 3.13 3.64
N VAL A 112 -9.52 2.94 4.57
CA VAL A 112 -10.87 2.45 4.23
C VAL A 112 -11.57 3.41 3.25
N PHE A 113 -11.46 4.71 3.49
CA PHE A 113 -12.01 5.71 2.57
C PHE A 113 -11.32 5.65 1.19
N GLN A 114 -9.99 5.56 1.17
CA GLN A 114 -9.20 5.48 -0.05
C GLN A 114 -9.56 4.23 -0.88
N LEU A 115 -9.76 3.07 -0.23
CA LEU A 115 -10.24 1.86 -0.89
C LEU A 115 -11.59 2.08 -1.58
N GLY A 116 -12.54 2.74 -0.89
CA GLY A 116 -13.85 3.08 -1.48
C GLY A 116 -13.72 3.96 -2.73
N VAL A 117 -12.89 5.01 -2.66
CA VAL A 117 -12.63 5.90 -3.80
C VAL A 117 -11.96 5.16 -4.95
N MET A 118 -10.99 4.28 -4.67
CA MET A 118 -10.32 3.48 -5.70
C MET A 118 -11.30 2.54 -6.42
N VAL A 119 -12.16 1.83 -5.68
CA VAL A 119 -13.17 0.94 -6.27
C VAL A 119 -14.15 1.71 -7.16
N ALA A 120 -14.65 2.87 -6.68
CA ALA A 120 -15.53 3.72 -7.47
C ALA A 120 -14.83 4.23 -8.75
N GLY A 121 -13.56 4.64 -8.63
CA GLY A 121 -12.73 5.05 -9.76
C GLY A 121 -12.58 3.94 -10.80
N PHE A 122 -12.21 2.72 -10.39
CA PHE A 122 -12.09 1.57 -11.29
C PHE A 122 -13.41 1.23 -11.98
N LEU A 123 -14.53 1.21 -11.25
CA LEU A 123 -15.85 0.95 -11.83
C LEU A 123 -16.22 2.02 -12.87
N SER A 124 -15.97 3.29 -12.57
CA SER A 124 -16.26 4.38 -13.52
C SER A 124 -15.47 4.24 -14.83
N VAL A 125 -14.19 3.86 -14.75
CA VAL A 125 -13.34 3.63 -15.92
C VAL A 125 -13.82 2.43 -16.72
N ILE A 126 -14.21 1.34 -16.06
CA ILE A 126 -14.75 0.15 -16.74
C ILE A 126 -16.04 0.49 -17.49
N ILE A 127 -16.99 1.17 -16.82
CA ILE A 127 -18.26 1.55 -17.43
C ILE A 127 -18.02 2.46 -18.65
N ARG A 128 -17.18 3.49 -18.52
CA ARG A 128 -16.83 4.38 -19.63
C ARG A 128 -16.16 3.62 -20.77
N SER A 129 -15.25 2.70 -20.46
CA SER A 129 -14.53 1.91 -21.47
C SER A 129 -15.50 1.03 -22.28
N VAL A 130 -16.46 0.38 -21.62
CA VAL A 130 -17.49 -0.44 -22.27
C VAL A 130 -18.42 0.39 -23.15
N VAL A 131 -18.83 1.58 -22.69
CA VAL A 131 -19.67 2.49 -23.49
C VAL A 131 -18.94 2.98 -24.73
N VAL A 132 -17.66 3.33 -24.62
CA VAL A 132 -16.84 3.81 -25.75
C VAL A 132 -16.55 2.70 -26.77
N GLN A 133 -16.48 1.44 -26.34
CA GLN A 133 -16.28 0.29 -27.24
C GLN A 133 -17.57 -0.23 -27.92
N GLY A 134 -18.72 0.41 -27.68
CA GLY A 134 -19.98 0.04 -28.35
C GLY A 134 -20.87 -0.95 -27.60
N GLY A 135 -20.61 -1.19 -26.31
CA GLY A 135 -21.40 -2.06 -25.44
C GLY A 135 -20.72 -3.39 -25.13
N ILE A 136 -21.40 -4.22 -24.33
CA ILE A 136 -20.98 -5.59 -24.01
C ILE A 136 -21.47 -6.47 -25.18
N LEU A 137 -20.73 -6.49 -26.29
CA LEU A 137 -20.95 -7.43 -27.39
C LEU A 137 -19.65 -8.09 -27.82
#